data_AF-A0AA51RUT4-F1
#
_entry.id   AF-A0AA51RUT4-F1
#
_cell.length_a   1.000
_cell.length_b   1.000
_cell.length_c   1.000
_cell.angle_alpha   90.00
_cell.angle_beta   90.00
_cell.angle_gamma   90.00
#
_symmetry.space_group_name_H-M   'P 1'
#
loop_
_entity.id
_entity.type
_entity.pdbx_description
1 polymer ?
#
loop_
_entity_poly.entity_id
_entity_poly.type
_entity_poly.pdbx_seq_one_letter_code
_entity_poly.pdbx_strand_id
1 'polypeptide(L)'
;MQMTFSNAENYQIPRGLFIAAWKVWFKRFSDDHYAWREGKMPLHNSAVPLHQLLNERCQFSVEVLSRLMVPWSFRDRQQVDPEFIRLNPAVLRFVECKTDVCDGFVEGARLTDQALDYWDSLTFNEQDLYLNFAEARIQADIETPSDQPCILDDAGVEIIGEDIYPPTIPSAESNDDAFIRALVDWIDEDPHQPMYQRKAVGEAVSGWHDRLLAYFWPKPRTGYLEYSFTESPLAYRVGLLVELLQQGKEWSFDDKVLAVKTAREVFMFAGLPQRQVTWENVQAVMRTVIELDSESTAKMNSGWSYLASMVASNCQPSPNSPTLISWNSRCSASVISRLDFLLVEAGIETLHDRFPNIGIVPGWGGTRPREYTLDWPSAYRSWPAMFAAGRLVETMVNYLNTAVDSDGKPKFASMPLAGGQTAPWTARGVQLVLFSDGY
;
A
#
# COMPACT_ATOMS: atom_id res chain seq x y z
N MET A 1 8.46 -25.24 -8.76
CA MET A 1 9.71 -24.64 -9.29
C MET A 1 9.64 -23.14 -9.03
N GLN A 2 10.70 -22.57 -8.44
CA GLN A 2 10.77 -21.18 -7.97
C GLN A 2 11.70 -20.36 -8.88
N MET A 3 11.52 -19.04 -8.91
CA MET A 3 12.53 -18.09 -9.37
C MET A 3 13.47 -17.78 -8.20
N THR A 4 14.78 -17.76 -8.42
CA THR A 4 15.81 -17.50 -7.39
C THR A 4 16.58 -16.22 -7.71
N PHE A 5 16.75 -15.35 -6.72
CA PHE A 5 17.51 -14.10 -6.81
C PHE A 5 18.81 -14.24 -6.00
N SER A 6 19.93 -14.49 -6.69
CA SER A 6 21.26 -14.66 -6.06
C SER A 6 21.65 -13.46 -5.19
N ASN A 7 21.46 -12.26 -5.72
CA ASN A 7 21.84 -10.99 -5.07
C ASN A 7 20.87 -10.54 -3.96
N ALA A 8 19.81 -11.32 -3.71
CA ALA A 8 18.90 -11.15 -2.58
C ALA A 8 18.97 -12.35 -1.62
N GLU A 9 20.18 -12.84 -1.34
CA GLU A 9 20.42 -13.98 -0.43
C GLU A 9 19.67 -15.25 -0.85
N ASN A 10 19.64 -15.53 -2.15
CA ASN A 10 18.87 -16.63 -2.74
C ASN A 10 17.38 -16.57 -2.40
N TYR A 11 16.81 -15.37 -2.25
CA TYR A 11 15.37 -15.19 -2.09
C TYR A 11 14.64 -15.85 -3.25
N GLN A 12 13.50 -16.47 -2.94
CA GLN A 12 12.72 -17.23 -3.91
C GLN A 12 11.28 -16.74 -4.00
N ILE A 13 10.74 -16.72 -5.21
CA ILE A 13 9.33 -16.47 -5.48
C ILE A 13 8.76 -17.52 -6.43
N PRO A 14 7.43 -17.77 -6.39
CA PRO A 14 6.80 -18.65 -7.36
C PRO A 14 7.05 -18.15 -8.79
N ARG A 15 7.42 -19.05 -9.72
CA ARG A 15 7.63 -18.66 -11.12
C ARG A 15 6.39 -18.01 -11.75
N GLY A 16 5.19 -18.45 -11.33
CA GLY A 16 3.92 -17.84 -11.76
C GLY A 16 3.81 -16.37 -11.39
N LEU A 17 4.32 -15.97 -10.22
CA LEU A 17 4.35 -14.58 -9.79
C LEU A 17 5.27 -13.74 -10.69
N PHE A 18 6.44 -14.26 -11.06
CA PHE A 18 7.35 -13.53 -11.96
C PHE A 18 6.77 -13.40 -13.38
N ILE A 19 6.15 -14.45 -13.92
CA ILE A 19 5.47 -14.40 -15.23
C ILE A 19 4.29 -13.41 -15.20
N ALA A 20 3.52 -13.39 -14.11
CA ALA A 20 2.45 -12.41 -13.92
C ALA A 20 3.03 -10.99 -13.87
N ALA A 21 4.11 -10.76 -13.13
CA ALA A 21 4.78 -9.46 -13.05
C ALA A 21 5.31 -9.01 -14.41
N TRP A 22 5.93 -9.91 -15.18
CA TRP A 22 6.32 -9.67 -16.57
C TRP A 22 5.14 -9.20 -17.42
N LYS A 23 4.01 -9.91 -17.37
CA LYS A 23 2.79 -9.56 -18.10
C LYS A 23 2.23 -8.19 -17.70
N VAL A 24 2.21 -7.87 -16.41
CA VAL A 24 1.77 -6.56 -15.92
C VAL A 24 2.75 -5.46 -16.37
N TRP A 25 4.05 -5.74 -16.39
CA TRP A 25 5.07 -4.78 -16.84
C TRP A 25 4.90 -4.40 -18.30
N PHE A 26 4.67 -5.38 -19.18
CA PHE A 26 4.32 -5.14 -20.59
C PHE A 26 3.04 -4.32 -20.72
N LYS A 27 1.98 -4.68 -19.98
CA LYS A 27 0.73 -3.94 -20.02
C LYS A 27 0.89 -2.47 -19.61
N ARG A 28 1.86 -2.16 -18.73
CA ARG A 28 2.03 -0.81 -18.18
C ARG A 28 2.99 0.06 -18.97
N PHE A 29 4.08 -0.51 -19.50
CA PHE A 29 5.21 0.26 -20.00
C PHE A 29 5.65 -0.10 -21.43
N SER A 30 5.11 -1.16 -22.04
CA SER A 30 5.39 -1.50 -23.44
C SER A 30 4.42 -0.77 -24.36
N ASP A 31 4.86 -0.30 -25.52
CA ASP A 31 3.97 0.24 -26.56
C ASP A 31 3.00 -0.82 -27.11
N ASP A 32 3.42 -2.08 -27.12
CA ASP A 32 2.56 -3.22 -27.40
C ASP A 32 2.24 -3.99 -26.11
N HIS A 33 1.10 -3.68 -25.51
CA HIS A 33 0.60 -4.32 -24.28
C HIS A 33 0.33 -5.84 -24.45
N TYR A 34 0.12 -6.33 -25.67
CA TYR A 34 -0.19 -7.74 -25.95
C TYR A 34 1.05 -8.58 -26.24
N ALA A 35 2.18 -7.94 -26.54
CA ALA A 35 3.44 -8.60 -26.86
C ALA A 35 4.07 -9.40 -25.71
N TRP A 36 3.55 -9.38 -24.48
CA TRP A 36 4.22 -9.96 -23.30
C TRP A 36 4.70 -11.42 -23.46
N ARG A 37 4.08 -12.22 -24.36
CA ARG A 37 4.51 -13.60 -24.64
C ARG A 37 5.81 -13.68 -25.45
N GLU A 38 5.94 -12.86 -26.49
CA GLU A 38 7.06 -12.89 -27.43
C GLU A 38 8.05 -11.73 -27.21
N GLY A 39 7.60 -10.76 -26.44
CA GLY A 39 8.26 -9.51 -26.13
C GLY A 39 9.56 -9.75 -25.38
N LYS A 40 10.44 -8.77 -25.53
CA LYS A 40 11.77 -8.77 -24.95
C LYS A 40 11.88 -7.54 -24.05
N MET A 41 12.54 -7.70 -22.92
CA MET A 41 12.91 -6.56 -22.07
C MET A 41 14.42 -6.46 -21.99
N PRO A 42 14.99 -5.24 -22.05
CA PRO A 42 16.41 -5.06 -21.80
C PRO A 42 16.75 -5.51 -20.38
N LEU A 43 17.95 -6.06 -20.20
CA LEU A 43 18.39 -6.45 -18.86
C LEU A 43 18.56 -5.22 -17.97
N HIS A 44 19.25 -4.18 -18.50
CA HIS A 44 19.68 -2.98 -17.75
C HIS A 44 20.27 -3.32 -16.38
N ASN A 45 21.16 -4.31 -16.34
CA ASN A 45 21.89 -4.67 -15.13
C ASN A 45 22.69 -3.46 -14.63
N SER A 46 22.38 -3.01 -13.41
CA SER A 46 23.02 -1.83 -12.85
C SER A 46 23.18 -1.98 -11.35
N ALA A 47 24.27 -1.43 -10.81
CA ALA A 47 24.55 -1.39 -9.38
C ALA A 47 24.00 -0.13 -8.70
N VAL A 48 23.45 0.83 -9.45
CA VAL A 48 22.91 2.06 -8.88
C VAL A 48 21.62 1.80 -8.08
N PRO A 49 21.26 2.65 -7.11
CA PRO A 49 19.98 2.57 -6.41
C PRO A 49 18.75 2.61 -7.33
N LEU A 50 17.61 2.05 -6.88
CA LEU A 50 16.42 1.91 -7.73
C LEU A 50 15.87 3.27 -8.19
N HIS A 51 15.83 4.27 -7.31
CA HIS A 51 15.35 5.60 -7.67
C HIS A 51 16.14 6.22 -8.84
N GLN A 52 17.45 5.95 -8.95
CA GLN A 52 18.27 6.45 -10.06
C GLN A 52 17.90 5.78 -11.39
N LEU A 53 17.66 4.46 -11.38
CA LEU A 53 17.17 3.76 -12.57
C LEU A 53 15.84 4.32 -13.08
N LEU A 54 14.95 4.68 -12.15
CA LEU A 54 13.66 5.28 -12.51
C LEU A 54 13.84 6.69 -13.08
N ASN A 55 14.73 7.51 -12.49
CA ASN A 55 15.06 8.84 -13.00
C ASN A 55 15.71 8.80 -14.40
N GLU A 56 16.48 7.76 -14.68
CA GLU A 56 17.11 7.50 -15.99
C GLU A 56 16.13 6.90 -17.02
N ARG A 57 14.83 6.80 -16.69
CA ARG A 57 13.77 6.22 -17.54
C ARG A 57 14.01 4.76 -17.91
N CYS A 58 14.71 4.01 -17.06
CA CYS A 58 14.98 2.58 -17.24
C CYS A 58 13.87 1.68 -16.69
N GLN A 59 12.65 2.21 -16.48
CA GLN A 59 11.57 1.43 -15.84
C GLN A 59 11.21 0.16 -16.63
N PHE A 60 11.20 0.19 -17.97
CA PHE A 60 10.93 -1.00 -18.77
C PHE A 60 12.18 -1.91 -18.90
N SER A 61 12.53 -2.59 -17.82
CA SER A 61 13.69 -3.49 -17.78
C SER A 61 13.48 -4.70 -16.86
N VAL A 62 14.24 -5.77 -17.13
CA VAL A 62 14.28 -6.95 -16.26
C VAL A 62 14.85 -6.60 -14.88
N GLU A 63 15.80 -5.67 -14.81
CA GLU A 63 16.40 -5.20 -13.56
C GLU A 63 15.37 -4.55 -12.63
N VAL A 64 14.62 -3.57 -13.12
CA VAL A 64 13.60 -2.87 -12.32
C VAL A 64 12.51 -3.85 -11.89
N LEU A 65 12.00 -4.68 -12.82
CA LEU A 65 11.03 -5.72 -12.49
C LEU A 65 11.55 -6.65 -11.37
N SER A 66 12.80 -7.10 -11.48
CA SER A 66 13.42 -8.02 -10.51
C SER A 66 13.61 -7.38 -9.14
N ARG A 67 13.98 -6.09 -9.08
CA ARG A 67 14.05 -5.32 -7.83
C ARG A 67 12.70 -5.20 -7.15
N LEU A 68 11.62 -4.99 -7.91
CA LEU A 68 10.27 -4.95 -7.32
C LEU A 68 9.81 -6.31 -6.79
N MET A 69 10.42 -7.40 -7.26
CA MET A 69 10.06 -8.75 -6.85
C MET A 69 10.75 -9.23 -5.56
N VAL A 70 11.79 -8.56 -5.09
CA VAL A 70 12.51 -8.90 -3.86
C VAL A 70 12.08 -8.02 -2.68
N PRO A 71 12.37 -8.41 -1.42
CA PRO A 71 12.11 -7.57 -0.25
C PRO A 71 12.79 -6.20 -0.37
N TRP A 72 12.17 -5.18 0.23
CA TRP A 72 12.59 -3.78 0.11
C TRP A 72 14.08 -3.56 0.37
N SER A 73 14.68 -4.28 1.33
CA SER A 73 16.07 -4.13 1.74
C SER A 73 17.10 -4.52 0.66
N PHE A 74 16.67 -5.15 -0.43
CA PHE A 74 17.53 -5.54 -1.56
C PHE A 74 17.32 -4.68 -2.81
N ARG A 75 16.35 -3.75 -2.81
CA ARG A 75 15.94 -3.03 -4.03
C ARG A 75 16.96 -2.04 -4.58
N ASP A 76 17.90 -1.57 -3.75
CA ASP A 76 19.01 -0.72 -4.19
C ASP A 76 20.26 -1.50 -4.62
N ARG A 77 20.12 -2.81 -4.86
CA ARG A 77 21.20 -3.67 -5.33
C ARG A 77 20.82 -4.30 -6.65
N GLN A 78 21.83 -4.52 -7.49
CA GLN A 78 21.68 -5.24 -8.74
C GLN A 78 21.03 -6.61 -8.52
N GLN A 79 19.95 -6.92 -9.24
CA GLN A 79 19.28 -8.23 -9.17
C GLN A 79 19.50 -9.09 -10.40
N VAL A 80 19.79 -8.48 -11.54
CA VAL A 80 19.99 -9.16 -12.82
C VAL A 80 21.47 -9.15 -13.17
N ASP A 81 22.03 -10.34 -13.31
CA ASP A 81 23.37 -10.60 -13.82
C ASP A 81 23.35 -11.92 -14.61
N PRO A 82 24.47 -12.36 -15.21
CA PRO A 82 24.51 -13.63 -15.92
C PRO A 82 24.13 -14.85 -15.06
N GLU A 83 24.40 -14.79 -13.76
CA GLU A 83 24.03 -15.86 -12.83
C GLU A 83 22.52 -15.92 -12.59
N PHE A 84 21.83 -14.79 -12.48
CA PHE A 84 20.37 -14.72 -12.34
C PHE A 84 19.67 -15.47 -13.48
N ILE A 85 20.06 -15.27 -14.73
CA ILE A 85 19.46 -15.99 -15.86
C ILE A 85 19.82 -17.48 -15.81
N ARG A 86 21.07 -17.82 -15.48
CA ARG A 86 21.55 -19.21 -15.35
C ARG A 86 20.81 -19.99 -14.24
N LEU A 87 20.42 -19.33 -13.16
CA LEU A 87 19.65 -19.92 -12.06
C LEU A 87 18.16 -20.09 -12.41
N ASN A 88 17.67 -19.37 -13.41
CA ASN A 88 16.25 -19.33 -13.79
C ASN A 88 15.98 -19.77 -15.27
N PRO A 89 16.60 -20.86 -15.76
CA PRO A 89 16.54 -21.22 -17.19
C PRO A 89 15.14 -21.69 -17.63
N ALA A 90 14.30 -22.10 -16.67
CA ALA A 90 12.93 -22.51 -16.93
C ALA A 90 11.97 -21.32 -17.14
N VAL A 91 12.43 -20.09 -16.91
CA VAL A 91 11.60 -18.87 -17.02
C VAL A 91 12.17 -17.89 -18.01
N LEU A 92 13.48 -17.64 -17.98
CA LEU A 92 14.14 -16.64 -18.80
C LEU A 92 15.20 -17.23 -19.72
N ARG A 93 15.36 -16.61 -20.90
CA ARG A 93 16.50 -16.84 -21.78
C ARG A 93 17.03 -15.52 -22.34
N PHE A 94 18.33 -15.47 -22.56
CA PHE A 94 19.00 -14.34 -23.21
C PHE A 94 18.53 -14.14 -24.64
N VAL A 95 18.37 -12.88 -25.02
CA VAL A 95 18.08 -12.43 -26.38
C VAL A 95 18.65 -11.04 -26.59
N GLU A 96 18.89 -10.65 -27.83
CA GLU A 96 19.12 -9.25 -28.16
C GLU A 96 17.77 -8.53 -28.37
N CYS A 97 17.66 -7.31 -27.83
CA CYS A 97 16.51 -6.43 -28.04
C CYS A 97 16.97 -4.99 -28.33
N LYS A 98 16.08 -4.20 -28.92
CA LYS A 98 16.28 -2.76 -29.07
C LYS A 98 15.71 -2.04 -27.86
N THR A 99 16.24 -0.86 -27.55
CA THR A 99 15.69 0.04 -26.54
C THR A 99 15.56 1.44 -27.14
N ASP A 100 14.70 2.25 -26.53
CA ASP A 100 14.52 3.65 -26.95
C ASP A 100 15.62 4.57 -26.43
N VAL A 101 16.47 4.05 -25.52
CA VAL A 101 17.52 4.82 -24.82
C VAL A 101 18.86 4.76 -25.56
N CYS A 102 19.12 3.71 -26.34
CA CYS A 102 20.39 3.49 -27.01
C CYS A 102 20.20 3.12 -28.49
N ASP A 103 20.96 3.77 -29.37
CA ASP A 103 21.05 3.38 -30.79
C ASP A 103 21.79 2.04 -30.92
N GLY A 104 21.07 0.92 -30.90
CA GLY A 104 21.66 -0.40 -31.08
C GLY A 104 20.82 -1.56 -30.53
N PHE A 105 21.39 -2.77 -30.64
CA PHE A 105 20.89 -3.92 -29.91
C PHE A 105 21.61 -4.00 -28.56
N VAL A 106 20.85 -4.24 -27.50
CA VAL A 106 21.36 -4.46 -26.14
C VAL A 106 20.99 -5.87 -25.68
N GLU A 107 21.67 -6.33 -24.63
CA GLU A 107 21.31 -7.57 -23.96
C GLU A 107 19.93 -7.44 -23.31
N GLY A 108 19.08 -8.43 -23.59
CA GLY A 108 17.74 -8.55 -23.06
C GLY A 108 17.41 -9.98 -22.63
N ALA A 109 16.22 -10.14 -22.09
CA ALA A 109 15.62 -11.44 -21.86
C ALA A 109 14.24 -11.53 -22.51
N ARG A 110 13.78 -12.76 -22.69
CA ARG A 110 12.36 -13.07 -22.91
C ARG A 110 11.95 -14.28 -22.08
N LEU A 111 10.65 -14.47 -21.94
CA LEU A 111 10.11 -15.72 -21.40
C LEU A 111 10.50 -16.91 -22.29
N THR A 112 10.79 -18.05 -21.66
CA THR A 112 10.98 -19.32 -22.36
C THR A 112 9.65 -19.96 -22.70
N ASP A 113 9.66 -20.87 -23.68
CA ASP A 113 8.46 -21.61 -24.07
C ASP A 113 7.96 -22.47 -22.88
N GLN A 114 8.88 -23.00 -22.07
CA GLN A 114 8.54 -23.69 -20.82
C GLN A 114 7.81 -22.79 -19.80
N ALA A 115 8.18 -21.50 -19.71
CA ALA A 115 7.49 -20.56 -18.83
C ALA A 115 6.05 -20.30 -19.32
N LEU A 116 5.87 -20.18 -20.64
CA LEU A 116 4.57 -19.99 -21.28
C LEU A 116 3.68 -21.24 -21.11
N ASP A 117 4.21 -22.43 -21.37
CA ASP A 117 3.52 -23.71 -21.16
C ASP A 117 3.09 -23.86 -19.70
N TYR A 118 3.96 -23.49 -18.75
CA TYR A 118 3.59 -23.49 -17.34
C TYR A 118 2.46 -22.52 -17.04
N TRP A 119 2.56 -21.28 -17.52
CA TRP A 119 1.51 -20.29 -17.32
C TRP A 119 0.16 -20.79 -17.86
N ASP A 120 0.17 -21.35 -19.07
CA ASP A 120 -1.03 -21.87 -19.73
C ASP A 120 -1.58 -23.14 -19.06
N SER A 121 -0.76 -23.87 -18.32
CA SER A 121 -1.20 -25.01 -17.50
C SER A 121 -1.90 -24.63 -16.20
N LEU A 122 -1.74 -23.38 -15.73
CA LEU A 122 -2.40 -22.90 -14.52
C LEU A 122 -3.90 -22.70 -14.77
N THR A 123 -4.70 -22.95 -13.73
CA THR A 123 -6.12 -22.60 -13.77
C THR A 123 -6.29 -21.08 -13.86
N PHE A 124 -7.45 -20.65 -14.35
CA PHE A 124 -7.80 -19.22 -14.41
C PHE A 124 -7.65 -18.52 -13.04
N ASN A 125 -8.07 -19.18 -11.97
CA ASN A 125 -7.99 -18.63 -10.61
C ASN A 125 -6.55 -18.47 -10.14
N GLU A 126 -5.66 -19.43 -10.44
CA GLU A 126 -4.23 -19.31 -10.11
C GLU A 126 -3.55 -18.19 -10.90
N GLN A 127 -3.87 -18.06 -12.19
CA GLN A 127 -3.36 -16.97 -13.02
C GLN A 127 -3.82 -15.60 -12.49
N ASP A 128 -5.11 -15.44 -12.18
CA ASP A 128 -5.64 -14.18 -11.66
C ASP A 128 -5.06 -13.84 -10.27
N LEU A 129 -4.87 -14.85 -9.41
CA LEU A 129 -4.21 -14.66 -8.11
C LEU A 129 -2.77 -14.14 -8.26
N TYR A 130 -1.96 -14.74 -9.13
CA TYR A 130 -0.60 -14.25 -9.38
C TYR A 130 -0.61 -12.84 -10.02
N LEU A 131 -1.56 -12.55 -10.91
CA LEU A 131 -1.74 -11.21 -11.46
C LEU A 131 -2.11 -10.19 -10.37
N ASN A 132 -2.97 -10.55 -9.42
CA ASN A 132 -3.31 -9.68 -8.29
C ASN A 132 -2.07 -9.39 -7.44
N PHE A 133 -1.27 -10.40 -7.09
CA PHE A 133 -0.03 -10.18 -6.35
C PHE A 133 1.00 -9.35 -7.12
N ALA A 134 1.12 -9.56 -8.43
CA ALA A 134 1.99 -8.75 -9.28
C ALA A 134 1.53 -7.29 -9.35
N GLU A 135 0.26 -7.04 -9.61
CA GLU A 135 -0.33 -5.69 -9.61
C GLU A 135 -0.13 -5.01 -8.25
N ALA A 136 -0.41 -5.71 -7.15
CA ALA A 136 -0.22 -5.16 -5.79
C ALA A 136 1.22 -4.69 -5.57
N ARG A 137 2.24 -5.45 -6.00
CA ARG A 137 3.65 -5.07 -5.85
C ARG A 137 4.03 -3.79 -6.60
N ILE A 138 3.33 -3.49 -7.69
CA ILE A 138 3.63 -2.32 -8.52
C ILE A 138 2.81 -1.11 -8.06
N GLN A 139 1.63 -1.34 -7.48
CA GLN A 139 0.77 -0.28 -6.95
C GLN A 139 1.14 0.13 -5.51
N ALA A 140 1.75 -0.77 -4.74
CA ALA A 140 2.12 -0.53 -3.34
C ALA A 140 3.34 0.40 -3.22
N ASP A 141 3.65 0.83 -1.99
CA ASP A 141 4.85 1.60 -1.69
C ASP A 141 6.13 0.84 -2.10
N ILE A 142 6.98 1.47 -2.91
CA ILE A 142 8.26 0.89 -3.34
C ILE A 142 9.37 1.32 -2.39
N GLU A 143 9.29 0.82 -1.17
CA GLU A 143 10.31 1.06 -0.16
C GLU A 143 11.69 0.57 -0.63
N THR A 144 12.75 1.31 -0.30
CA THR A 144 14.15 0.95 -0.57
C THR A 144 15.03 1.30 0.65
N PRO A 145 16.31 0.87 0.70
CA PRO A 145 17.28 1.35 1.69
C PRO A 145 17.60 2.83 1.60
N SER A 146 17.51 3.44 0.42
CA SER A 146 17.64 4.87 0.20
C SER A 146 16.51 5.65 0.86
N ASP A 147 16.76 6.93 1.20
CA ASP A 147 15.78 7.94 1.64
C ASP A 147 15.13 8.72 0.46
N GLN A 148 15.46 8.36 -0.79
CA GLN A 148 14.96 8.98 -2.01
C GLN A 148 13.75 8.25 -2.63
N PRO A 149 12.63 8.93 -2.92
CA PRO A 149 11.40 8.30 -3.41
C PRO A 149 11.60 7.57 -4.75
N CYS A 150 10.91 6.44 -4.92
CA CYS A 150 10.93 5.64 -6.14
C CYS A 150 9.67 5.89 -6.99
N ILE A 151 9.75 6.84 -7.91
CA ILE A 151 8.59 7.24 -8.73
C ILE A 151 8.57 6.41 -10.02
N LEU A 152 7.60 5.49 -10.15
CA LEU A 152 7.43 4.66 -11.37
C LEU A 152 6.76 5.40 -12.53
N ASP A 153 5.82 6.28 -12.21
CA ASP A 153 5.09 7.10 -13.16
C ASP A 153 5.16 8.52 -12.62
N ASP A 154 5.78 9.45 -13.34
CA ASP A 154 5.79 10.86 -12.96
C ASP A 154 4.53 11.55 -13.52
N ALA A 155 3.70 12.10 -12.64
CA ALA A 155 2.51 12.87 -13.02
C ALA A 155 2.65 14.37 -12.79
N GLY A 156 3.82 14.84 -12.32
CA GLY A 156 3.97 16.15 -11.74
C GLY A 156 3.51 16.19 -10.27
N VAL A 157 3.62 17.38 -9.67
CA VAL A 157 3.21 17.65 -8.29
C VAL A 157 1.70 17.94 -8.25
N GLU A 158 0.99 17.27 -7.36
CA GLU A 158 -0.42 17.53 -7.10
C GLU A 158 -0.57 18.59 -6.00
N ILE A 159 -1.36 19.64 -6.27
CA ILE A 159 -1.73 20.69 -5.32
C ILE A 159 -3.21 20.51 -4.99
N ILE A 160 -3.56 20.39 -3.71
CA ILE A 160 -4.96 20.30 -3.28
C ILE A 160 -5.56 21.69 -3.10
N GLY A 161 -6.82 21.84 -3.50
CA GLY A 161 -7.63 23.03 -3.21
C GLY A 161 -7.75 24.02 -4.37
N GLU A 162 -7.24 23.69 -5.56
CA GLU A 162 -7.43 24.54 -6.75
C GLU A 162 -8.89 24.54 -7.24
N ASP A 163 -9.59 23.39 -7.12
CA ASP A 163 -10.91 23.20 -7.73
C ASP A 163 -12.09 23.22 -6.75
N ILE A 164 -11.89 22.81 -5.49
CA ILE A 164 -12.97 22.70 -4.48
C ILE A 164 -12.49 23.15 -3.11
N TYR A 165 -13.19 24.15 -2.57
CA TYR A 165 -12.92 24.74 -1.26
C TYR A 165 -13.65 23.95 -0.15
N PRO A 166 -13.05 23.75 1.03
CA PRO A 166 -13.68 23.02 2.13
C PRO A 166 -14.98 23.71 2.59
N PRO A 167 -15.98 22.94 3.05
CA PRO A 167 -17.27 23.50 3.47
C PRO A 167 -17.17 24.35 4.74
N THR A 168 -16.16 24.12 5.56
CA THR A 168 -15.93 24.87 6.79
C THR A 168 -14.44 24.94 7.09
N ILE A 169 -13.97 26.13 7.47
CA ILE A 169 -12.61 26.36 7.97
C ILE A 169 -12.72 26.72 9.44
N PRO A 170 -12.17 25.89 10.35
CA PRO A 170 -12.08 26.24 11.77
C PRO A 170 -11.21 27.49 11.98
N SER A 171 -11.40 28.19 13.10
CA SER A 171 -10.48 29.28 13.48
C SER A 171 -9.10 28.73 13.88
N ALA A 172 -8.04 29.53 13.73
CA ALA A 172 -6.69 29.17 14.19
C ALA A 172 -6.66 28.67 15.66
N GLU A 173 -7.48 29.28 16.52
CA GLU A 173 -7.59 28.97 17.95
C GLU A 173 -8.40 27.70 18.25
N SER A 174 -9.03 27.10 17.24
CA SER A 174 -9.79 25.85 17.41
C SER A 174 -8.84 24.68 17.70
N ASN A 175 -9.32 23.72 18.51
CA ASN A 175 -8.56 22.51 18.79
C ASN A 175 -8.47 21.58 17.55
N ASP A 176 -7.57 20.61 17.60
CA ASP A 176 -7.35 19.67 16.49
C ASP A 176 -8.61 18.88 16.10
N ASP A 177 -9.48 18.56 17.06
CA ASP A 177 -10.76 17.88 16.78
C ASP A 177 -11.65 18.68 15.81
N ALA A 178 -11.66 20.01 15.89
CA ALA A 178 -12.41 20.85 14.96
C ALA A 178 -11.88 20.72 13.51
N PHE A 179 -10.56 20.64 13.36
CA PHE A 179 -9.91 20.44 12.06
C PHE A 179 -10.13 19.01 11.53
N ILE A 180 -10.14 18.00 12.40
CA ILE A 180 -10.49 16.62 12.02
C ILE A 180 -11.93 16.55 11.50
N ARG A 181 -12.88 17.22 12.17
CA ARG A 181 -14.29 17.27 11.72
C ARG A 181 -14.44 17.99 10.38
N ALA A 182 -13.78 19.13 10.22
CA ALA A 182 -13.77 19.87 8.95
C ALA A 182 -13.17 19.04 7.81
N LEU A 183 -12.13 18.24 8.09
CA LEU A 183 -11.57 17.31 7.13
C LEU A 183 -12.54 16.18 6.77
N VAL A 184 -13.28 15.63 7.74
CA VAL A 184 -14.30 14.60 7.47
C VAL A 184 -15.43 15.15 6.60
N ASP A 185 -15.88 16.36 6.89
CA ASP A 185 -16.89 17.08 6.11
C ASP A 185 -16.40 17.33 4.68
N TRP A 186 -15.15 17.78 4.54
CA TRP A 186 -14.57 18.01 3.22
C TRP A 186 -14.48 16.71 2.40
N ILE A 187 -14.04 15.59 2.99
CA ILE A 187 -14.01 14.29 2.29
C ILE A 187 -15.42 13.84 1.86
N ASP A 188 -16.46 14.15 2.65
CA ASP A 188 -17.84 13.80 2.31
C ASP A 188 -18.35 14.59 1.10
N GLU A 189 -18.05 15.88 1.01
CA GLU A 189 -18.55 16.74 -0.07
C GLU A 189 -17.70 16.71 -1.35
N ASP A 190 -16.39 16.51 -1.21
CA ASP A 190 -15.43 16.48 -2.30
C ASP A 190 -15.74 15.31 -3.27
N PRO A 191 -15.96 15.54 -4.58
CA PRO A 191 -16.04 14.50 -5.59
C PRO A 191 -14.72 13.74 -5.74
N HIS A 192 -14.77 12.43 -5.59
CA HIS A 192 -13.67 11.51 -5.79
C HIS A 192 -13.77 10.82 -7.13
N GLN A 193 -12.73 10.89 -7.94
CA GLN A 193 -12.60 10.03 -9.12
C GLN A 193 -11.68 8.86 -8.78
N PRO A 194 -12.17 7.60 -8.72
CA PRO A 194 -11.28 6.45 -8.57
C PRO A 194 -10.31 6.37 -9.76
N MET A 195 -9.02 6.21 -9.46
CA MET A 195 -7.94 6.19 -10.45
C MET A 195 -7.15 4.88 -10.41
N TYR A 196 -6.85 4.32 -11.57
CA TYR A 196 -5.96 3.16 -11.71
C TYR A 196 -4.97 3.41 -12.84
N GLN A 197 -3.67 3.42 -12.51
CA GLN A 197 -2.61 3.70 -13.48
C GLN A 197 -2.89 5.02 -14.24
N ARG A 198 -3.27 6.07 -13.49
CA ARG A 198 -3.63 7.41 -14.00
C ARG A 198 -4.85 7.47 -14.92
N LYS A 199 -5.66 6.41 -14.98
CA LYS A 199 -6.89 6.40 -15.76
C LYS A 199 -8.08 6.38 -14.81
N ALA A 200 -9.06 7.22 -15.11
CA ALA A 200 -10.35 7.22 -14.42
C ALA A 200 -11.01 5.84 -14.53
N VAL A 201 -11.57 5.39 -13.41
CA VAL A 201 -12.28 4.13 -13.27
C VAL A 201 -13.69 4.44 -12.80
N GLY A 202 -14.68 4.14 -13.65
CA GLY A 202 -16.07 4.45 -13.34
C GLY A 202 -16.33 5.96 -13.30
N GLU A 203 -17.46 6.33 -12.71
CA GLU A 203 -17.87 7.72 -12.51
C GLU A 203 -17.28 8.28 -11.22
N ALA A 204 -17.20 9.61 -11.12
CA ALA A 204 -16.87 10.27 -9.87
C ALA A 204 -17.97 10.04 -8.82
N VAL A 205 -17.58 9.90 -7.56
CA VAL A 205 -18.47 9.62 -6.42
C VAL A 205 -18.25 10.64 -5.31
N SER A 206 -19.28 10.94 -4.52
CA SER A 206 -19.18 11.81 -3.35
C SER A 206 -19.72 11.09 -2.13
N GLY A 207 -19.30 11.51 -0.95
CA GLY A 207 -19.71 10.92 0.31
C GLY A 207 -18.88 9.72 0.73
N TRP A 208 -18.72 9.54 2.03
CA TRP A 208 -17.93 8.43 2.59
C TRP A 208 -18.43 7.05 2.14
N HIS A 209 -19.75 6.87 2.07
CA HIS A 209 -20.39 5.61 1.67
C HIS A 209 -20.02 5.19 0.24
N ASP A 210 -20.22 6.07 -0.74
CA ASP A 210 -19.97 5.75 -2.14
C ASP A 210 -18.48 5.67 -2.45
N ARG A 211 -17.64 6.48 -1.77
CA ARG A 211 -16.18 6.33 -1.81
C ARG A 211 -15.72 4.94 -1.36
N LEU A 212 -16.33 4.36 -0.32
CA LEU A 212 -16.02 2.99 0.10
C LEU A 212 -16.53 1.94 -0.88
N LEU A 213 -17.72 2.11 -1.47
CA LEU A 213 -18.23 1.20 -2.49
C LEU A 213 -17.40 1.22 -3.79
N ALA A 214 -16.83 2.38 -4.13
CA ALA A 214 -15.93 2.54 -5.26
C ALA A 214 -14.50 2.03 -5.00
N TYR A 215 -14.18 1.63 -3.76
CA TYR A 215 -12.87 1.10 -3.41
C TYR A 215 -12.52 -0.14 -4.23
N PHE A 216 -11.26 -0.20 -4.67
CA PHE A 216 -10.66 -1.41 -5.23
C PHE A 216 -9.19 -1.52 -4.84
N TRP A 217 -8.70 -2.76 -4.76
CA TRP A 217 -7.27 -3.03 -4.63
C TRP A 217 -6.94 -4.45 -5.10
N PRO A 218 -5.87 -4.66 -5.87
CA PRO A 218 -4.95 -3.66 -6.43
C PRO A 218 -5.37 -3.09 -7.79
N LYS A 219 -6.46 -3.62 -8.37
CA LYS A 219 -6.97 -3.27 -9.69
C LYS A 219 -8.51 -3.17 -9.65
N PRO A 220 -9.15 -2.42 -10.56
CA PRO A 220 -10.60 -2.16 -10.53
C PRO A 220 -11.49 -3.40 -10.43
N ARG A 221 -11.07 -4.50 -11.05
CA ARG A 221 -11.82 -5.77 -11.01
C ARG A 221 -11.90 -6.36 -9.59
N THR A 222 -10.93 -6.06 -8.73
CA THR A 222 -10.90 -6.47 -7.33
C THR A 222 -11.50 -5.34 -6.48
N GLY A 223 -12.80 -5.09 -6.66
CA GLY A 223 -13.56 -4.09 -5.92
C GLY A 223 -13.76 -4.45 -4.45
N TYR A 224 -14.45 -3.60 -3.71
CA TYR A 224 -14.62 -3.71 -2.26
C TYR A 224 -15.12 -5.08 -1.77
N LEU A 225 -16.08 -5.70 -2.46
CA LEU A 225 -16.59 -7.03 -2.12
C LEU A 225 -15.50 -8.12 -2.23
N GLU A 226 -14.85 -8.21 -3.40
CA GLU A 226 -13.82 -9.22 -3.66
C GLU A 226 -12.61 -9.02 -2.74
N TYR A 227 -12.23 -7.77 -2.52
CA TYR A 227 -11.18 -7.40 -1.57
C TYR A 227 -11.50 -7.91 -0.16
N SER A 228 -12.71 -7.62 0.33
CA SER A 228 -13.15 -8.03 1.68
C SER A 228 -13.21 -9.55 1.82
N PHE A 229 -13.68 -10.26 0.78
CA PHE A 229 -13.69 -11.71 0.76
C PHE A 229 -12.28 -12.31 0.80
N THR A 230 -11.33 -11.70 0.07
CA THR A 230 -9.94 -12.15 0.03
C THR A 230 -9.19 -11.84 1.34
N GLU A 231 -9.49 -10.71 1.98
CA GLU A 231 -8.88 -10.32 3.25
C GLU A 231 -9.42 -11.15 4.43
N SER A 232 -10.70 -11.52 4.43
CA SER A 232 -11.39 -12.19 5.55
C SER A 232 -10.62 -13.38 6.14
N PRO A 233 -10.10 -14.35 5.37
CA PRO A 233 -9.30 -15.46 5.91
C PRO A 233 -7.98 -15.03 6.56
N LEU A 234 -7.40 -13.90 6.15
CA LEU A 234 -6.21 -13.32 6.78
C LEU A 234 -6.60 -12.68 8.12
N ALA A 235 -7.67 -11.89 8.13
CA ALA A 235 -8.20 -11.26 9.35
C ALA A 235 -8.58 -12.30 10.40
N TYR A 236 -9.25 -13.39 10.00
CA TYR A 236 -9.60 -14.49 10.89
C TYR A 236 -8.37 -15.11 11.57
N ARG A 237 -7.31 -15.41 10.81
CA ARG A 237 -6.07 -15.98 11.36
C ARG A 237 -5.33 -15.02 12.28
N VAL A 238 -5.33 -13.73 11.95
CA VAL A 238 -4.81 -12.69 12.85
C VAL A 238 -5.61 -12.67 14.15
N GLY A 239 -6.95 -12.74 14.08
CA GLY A 239 -7.82 -12.79 15.26
C GLY A 239 -7.53 -13.97 16.19
N LEU A 240 -7.31 -15.17 15.64
CA LEU A 240 -6.90 -16.33 16.45
C LEU A 240 -5.60 -16.08 17.23
N LEU A 241 -4.60 -15.47 16.59
CA LEU A 241 -3.31 -15.18 17.21
C LEU A 241 -3.42 -14.06 18.27
N VAL A 242 -4.25 -13.05 18.00
CA VAL A 242 -4.55 -11.96 18.94
C VAL A 242 -5.24 -12.50 20.18
N GLU A 243 -6.24 -13.37 20.02
CA GLU A 243 -6.95 -13.97 21.14
C GLU A 243 -5.99 -14.73 22.08
N LEU A 244 -5.06 -15.52 21.52
CA LEU A 244 -4.05 -16.22 22.31
C LEU A 244 -3.16 -15.26 23.10
N LEU A 245 -2.72 -14.17 22.50
CA LEU A 245 -1.88 -13.16 23.16
C LEU A 245 -2.64 -12.41 24.27
N GLN A 246 -3.89 -12.02 24.02
CA GLN A 246 -4.75 -11.35 25.02
C GLN A 246 -5.09 -12.27 26.20
N GLN A 247 -5.16 -13.58 25.98
CA GLN A 247 -5.32 -14.59 27.04
C GLN A 247 -4.01 -14.91 27.79
N GLY A 248 -2.89 -14.27 27.44
CA GLY A 248 -1.59 -14.53 28.04
C GLY A 248 -1.03 -15.92 27.73
N LYS A 249 -1.53 -16.59 26.69
CA LYS A 249 -1.08 -17.93 26.30
C LYS A 249 0.20 -17.83 25.47
N GLU A 250 1.13 -18.74 25.72
CA GLU A 250 2.26 -18.92 24.83
C GLU A 250 1.81 -19.56 23.51
N TRP A 251 2.40 -19.10 22.41
CA TRP A 251 2.17 -19.70 21.10
C TRP A 251 2.80 -21.09 21.02
N SER A 252 1.99 -22.07 20.64
CA SER A 252 2.45 -23.40 20.28
C SER A 252 3.31 -23.37 19.02
N PHE A 253 3.89 -24.52 18.65
CA PHE A 253 4.62 -24.65 17.39
C PHE A 253 3.72 -24.31 16.18
N ASP A 254 2.48 -24.79 16.18
CA ASP A 254 1.53 -24.56 15.09
C ASP A 254 1.13 -23.09 15.00
N ASP A 255 0.97 -22.40 16.14
CA ASP A 255 0.69 -20.96 16.17
C ASP A 255 1.85 -20.14 15.60
N LYS A 256 3.10 -20.53 15.90
CA LYS A 256 4.29 -19.88 15.34
C LYS A 256 4.37 -20.06 13.82
N VAL A 257 4.06 -21.26 13.33
CA VAL A 257 3.97 -21.54 11.88
C VAL A 257 2.84 -20.73 11.24
N LEU A 258 1.67 -20.68 11.88
CA LEU A 258 0.52 -19.90 11.42
C LEU A 258 0.82 -18.41 11.37
N ALA A 259 1.52 -17.86 12.38
CA ALA A 259 1.92 -16.46 12.45
C ALA A 259 2.81 -16.07 11.28
N VAL A 260 3.86 -16.85 11.00
CA VAL A 260 4.77 -16.61 9.87
C VAL A 260 4.04 -16.72 8.52
N LYS A 261 3.20 -17.76 8.35
CA LYS A 261 2.42 -17.96 7.13
C LYS A 261 1.45 -16.80 6.89
N THR A 262 0.72 -16.40 7.92
CA THR A 262 -0.28 -15.33 7.85
C THR A 262 0.39 -14.00 7.53
N ALA A 263 1.47 -13.64 8.22
CA ALA A 263 2.21 -12.41 7.93
C ALA A 263 2.73 -12.37 6.48
N ARG A 264 3.29 -13.48 5.97
CA ARG A 264 3.74 -13.56 4.56
C ARG A 264 2.60 -13.36 3.57
N GLU A 265 1.43 -13.97 3.81
CA GLU A 265 0.27 -13.81 2.94
C GLU A 265 -0.33 -12.40 3.01
N VAL A 266 -0.35 -11.79 4.19
CA VAL A 266 -0.70 -10.36 4.37
C VAL A 266 0.22 -9.47 3.54
N PHE A 267 1.54 -9.70 3.60
CA PHE A 267 2.52 -8.94 2.81
C PHE A 267 2.37 -9.17 1.31
N MET A 268 2.05 -10.39 0.87
CA MET A 268 1.77 -10.66 -0.55
C MET A 268 0.50 -9.96 -1.03
N PHE A 269 -0.57 -10.02 -0.22
CA PHE A 269 -1.84 -9.35 -0.49
C PHE A 269 -1.68 -7.82 -0.61
N ALA A 270 -0.89 -7.22 0.27
CA ALA A 270 -0.59 -5.80 0.25
C ALA A 270 0.50 -5.40 -0.76
N GLY A 271 1.19 -6.35 -1.42
CA GLY A 271 2.27 -6.06 -2.37
C GLY A 271 3.60 -5.64 -1.74
N LEU A 272 3.81 -5.91 -0.45
CA LEU A 272 4.90 -5.37 0.37
C LEU A 272 5.81 -6.48 0.94
N PRO A 273 6.58 -7.22 0.10
CA PRO A 273 7.38 -8.34 0.57
C PRO A 273 8.41 -7.93 1.64
N GLN A 274 8.44 -8.67 2.75
CA GLN A 274 9.30 -8.40 3.89
C GLN A 274 10.40 -9.45 4.07
N ARG A 275 11.53 -9.03 4.64
CA ARG A 275 12.59 -9.91 5.16
C ARG A 275 12.35 -10.21 6.63
N GLN A 276 12.97 -11.28 7.14
CA GLN A 276 12.96 -11.63 8.57
C GLN A 276 11.54 -11.78 9.13
N VAL A 277 10.65 -12.38 8.34
CA VAL A 277 9.31 -12.75 8.80
C VAL A 277 9.45 -14.00 9.66
N THR A 278 9.81 -13.80 10.92
CA THR A 278 9.92 -14.82 11.96
C THR A 278 8.75 -14.67 12.93
N TRP A 279 8.44 -15.72 13.68
CA TRP A 279 7.32 -15.67 14.62
C TRP A 279 7.56 -14.65 15.74
N GLU A 280 8.82 -14.44 16.15
CA GLU A 280 9.22 -13.45 17.15
C GLU A 280 8.91 -12.02 16.68
N ASN A 281 9.25 -11.70 15.43
CA ASN A 281 8.96 -10.38 14.87
C ASN A 281 7.45 -10.16 14.69
N VAL A 282 6.72 -11.19 14.27
CA VAL A 282 5.26 -11.12 14.16
C VAL A 282 4.64 -10.91 15.55
N GLN A 283 5.07 -11.68 16.55
CA GLN A 283 4.59 -11.55 17.92
C GLN A 283 4.91 -10.18 18.51
N ALA A 284 6.12 -9.66 18.29
CA ALA A 284 6.53 -8.35 18.78
C ALA A 284 5.61 -7.24 18.23
N VAL A 285 5.34 -7.24 16.92
CA VAL A 285 4.41 -6.28 16.29
C VAL A 285 2.99 -6.42 16.86
N MET A 286 2.50 -7.66 17.03
CA MET A 286 1.17 -7.89 17.60
C MET A 286 1.08 -7.40 19.05
N ARG A 287 2.10 -7.68 19.87
CA ARG A 287 2.17 -7.21 21.26
C ARG A 287 2.21 -5.70 21.36
N THR A 288 3.04 -5.05 20.55
CA THR A 288 3.11 -3.59 20.51
C THR A 288 1.73 -2.95 20.30
N VAL A 289 0.92 -3.51 19.41
CA VAL A 289 -0.44 -3.02 19.18
C VAL A 289 -1.36 -3.29 20.38
N ILE A 290 -1.36 -4.52 20.90
CA ILE A 290 -2.21 -4.94 22.03
C ILE A 290 -1.89 -4.13 23.30
N GLU A 291 -0.61 -3.86 23.52
CA GLU A 291 -0.07 -3.20 24.72
C GLU A 291 0.02 -1.66 24.55
N LEU A 292 -0.29 -1.14 23.35
CA LEU A 292 -0.18 0.28 23.00
C LEU A 292 1.22 0.87 23.26
N ASP A 293 2.27 0.07 23.00
CA ASP A 293 3.66 0.43 23.30
C ASP A 293 4.27 1.36 22.23
N SER A 294 4.18 2.67 22.44
CA SER A 294 4.73 3.68 21.53
C SER A 294 6.25 3.63 21.39
N GLU A 295 6.96 3.09 22.38
CA GLU A 295 8.42 3.07 22.42
C GLU A 295 9.01 1.76 21.87
N SER A 296 8.15 0.90 21.33
CA SER A 296 8.54 -0.40 20.80
C SER A 296 9.58 -0.29 19.69
N THR A 297 10.49 -1.26 19.68
CA THR A 297 11.46 -1.48 18.58
C THR A 297 11.00 -2.55 17.60
N ALA A 298 9.75 -3.02 17.73
CA ALA A 298 9.17 -3.98 16.80
C ALA A 298 9.21 -3.44 15.37
N LYS A 299 9.34 -4.34 14.38
CA LYS A 299 9.49 -3.96 12.98
C LYS A 299 8.34 -3.05 12.53
N MET A 300 8.69 -1.93 11.90
CA MET A 300 7.74 -1.00 11.34
C MET A 300 8.16 -0.57 9.93
N ASN A 301 7.21 -0.65 9.00
CA ASN A 301 7.20 -0.07 7.66
C ASN A 301 5.79 -0.27 7.07
N SER A 302 5.53 0.05 5.79
CA SER A 302 4.17 -0.06 5.23
C SER A 302 3.56 -1.48 5.32
N GLY A 303 4.39 -2.53 5.23
CA GLY A 303 3.91 -3.91 5.37
C GLY A 303 3.54 -4.25 6.81
N TRP A 304 4.42 -3.93 7.76
CA TRP A 304 4.19 -4.20 9.18
C TRP A 304 3.08 -3.33 9.77
N SER A 305 2.91 -2.09 9.30
CA SER A 305 1.79 -1.22 9.70
C SER A 305 0.44 -1.77 9.24
N TYR A 306 0.39 -2.40 8.06
CA TYR A 306 -0.81 -3.08 7.59
C TYR A 306 -1.15 -4.29 8.47
N LEU A 307 -0.18 -5.13 8.82
CA LEU A 307 -0.38 -6.20 9.82
C LEU A 307 -0.87 -5.64 11.16
N ALA A 308 -0.25 -4.57 11.66
CA ALA A 308 -0.64 -3.90 12.91
C ALA A 308 -2.09 -3.40 12.88
N SER A 309 -2.54 -2.84 11.76
CA SER A 309 -3.95 -2.41 11.58
C SER A 309 -4.94 -3.58 11.63
N MET A 310 -4.56 -4.74 11.09
CA MET A 310 -5.38 -5.96 11.18
C MET A 310 -5.44 -6.49 12.61
N VAL A 311 -4.34 -6.38 13.37
CA VAL A 311 -4.28 -6.76 14.79
C VAL A 311 -5.24 -5.90 15.60
N ALA A 312 -5.17 -4.57 15.44
CA ALA A 312 -6.05 -3.64 16.14
C ALA A 312 -7.53 -3.93 15.85
N SER A 313 -7.87 -4.18 14.58
CA SER A 313 -9.24 -4.50 14.15
C SER A 313 -9.79 -5.80 14.75
N ASN A 314 -8.93 -6.69 15.26
CA ASN A 314 -9.31 -7.96 15.88
C ASN A 314 -9.15 -7.97 17.40
N CYS A 315 -8.73 -6.87 18.03
CA CYS A 315 -8.71 -6.77 19.48
C CYS A 315 -10.14 -6.66 20.03
N GLN A 316 -10.41 -7.32 21.16
CA GLN A 316 -11.71 -7.18 21.83
C GLN A 316 -12.04 -5.71 22.12
N PRO A 317 -13.28 -5.24 21.89
CA PRO A 317 -13.67 -3.86 22.18
C PRO A 317 -13.58 -3.54 23.67
N SER A 318 -12.89 -2.46 24.01
CA SER A 318 -12.75 -1.89 25.34
C SER A 318 -12.38 -0.41 25.20
N PRO A 319 -12.57 0.42 26.24
CA PRO A 319 -12.14 1.83 26.20
C PRO A 319 -10.64 2.03 25.94
N ASN A 320 -9.83 0.99 26.14
CA ASN A 320 -8.38 0.99 25.90
C ASN A 320 -7.99 0.17 24.66
N SER A 321 -8.96 -0.23 23.83
CA SER A 321 -8.65 -1.04 22.66
C SER A 321 -7.95 -0.20 21.60
N PRO A 322 -6.89 -0.74 20.96
CA PRO A 322 -6.20 -0.02 19.91
C PRO A 322 -7.16 0.27 18.76
N THR A 323 -7.32 1.54 18.43
CA THR A 323 -7.77 1.98 17.11
C THR A 323 -6.53 2.27 16.29
N LEU A 324 -6.23 1.45 15.27
CA LEU A 324 -5.11 1.70 14.36
C LEU A 324 -5.54 1.54 12.91
N ILE A 325 -4.96 2.38 12.07
CA ILE A 325 -4.96 2.21 10.61
C ILE A 325 -3.54 1.99 10.12
N SER A 326 -3.39 1.41 8.92
CA SER A 326 -2.10 1.41 8.22
C SER A 326 -1.76 2.84 7.80
N TRP A 327 -0.98 3.54 8.62
CA TRP A 327 -0.43 4.85 8.28
C TRP A 327 0.67 4.68 7.22
N ASN A 328 0.24 4.51 5.98
CA ASN A 328 1.08 4.43 4.79
C ASN A 328 1.00 5.72 3.99
N SER A 329 1.72 5.78 2.87
CA SER A 329 1.79 6.99 2.04
C SER A 329 0.43 7.50 1.59
N ARG A 330 -0.54 6.60 1.28
CA ARG A 330 -1.86 6.99 0.79
C ARG A 330 -2.72 7.61 1.87
N CYS A 331 -2.78 6.96 3.04
CA CYS A 331 -3.56 7.48 4.15
C CYS A 331 -2.95 8.79 4.67
N SER A 332 -1.62 8.84 4.78
CA SER A 332 -0.88 10.04 5.16
C SER A 332 -1.14 11.17 4.16
N ALA A 333 -1.03 10.91 2.85
CA ALA A 333 -1.29 11.91 1.83
C ALA A 333 -2.72 12.44 1.88
N SER A 334 -3.74 11.57 1.92
CA SER A 334 -5.16 11.93 1.99
C SER A 334 -5.50 12.85 3.17
N VAL A 335 -4.91 12.57 4.34
CA VAL A 335 -5.14 13.34 5.56
C VAL A 335 -4.32 14.62 5.58
N ILE A 336 -3.01 14.53 5.37
CA ILE A 336 -2.09 15.66 5.56
C ILE A 336 -2.36 16.75 4.55
N SER A 337 -2.62 16.43 3.28
CA SER A 337 -2.88 17.47 2.28
C SER A 337 -4.11 18.31 2.63
N ARG A 338 -5.16 17.70 3.21
CA ARG A 338 -6.35 18.43 3.63
C ARG A 338 -6.16 19.17 4.95
N LEU A 339 -5.45 18.57 5.92
CA LEU A 339 -5.12 19.27 7.17
C LEU A 339 -4.20 20.46 6.92
N ASP A 340 -3.18 20.31 6.07
CA ASP A 340 -2.27 21.39 5.66
C ASP A 340 -3.06 22.58 5.12
N PHE A 341 -3.93 22.32 4.14
CA PHE A 341 -4.80 23.34 3.57
C PHE A 341 -5.70 24.01 4.63
N LEU A 342 -6.41 23.22 5.44
CA LEU A 342 -7.31 23.76 6.48
C LEU A 342 -6.57 24.62 7.50
N LEU A 343 -5.37 24.21 7.91
CA LEU A 343 -4.54 24.95 8.87
C LEU A 343 -4.05 26.27 8.26
N VAL A 344 -3.55 26.24 7.02
CA VAL A 344 -3.07 27.43 6.31
C VAL A 344 -4.19 28.43 6.11
N GLU A 345 -5.36 27.98 5.63
CA GLU A 345 -6.53 28.85 5.43
C GLU A 345 -7.07 29.41 6.76
N ALA A 346 -6.88 28.69 7.87
CA ALA A 346 -7.19 29.20 9.21
C ALA A 346 -6.20 30.28 9.68
N GLY A 347 -5.10 30.53 8.95
CA GLY A 347 -4.06 31.50 9.27
C GLY A 347 -2.88 30.93 10.07
N ILE A 348 -2.70 29.61 10.09
CA ILE A 348 -1.59 28.96 10.78
C ILE A 348 -0.37 28.93 9.86
N GLU A 349 0.72 29.57 10.27
CA GLU A 349 1.96 29.65 9.50
C GLU A 349 2.96 28.53 9.85
N THR A 350 2.84 27.91 11.03
CA THR A 350 3.70 26.79 11.46
C THR A 350 2.94 25.80 12.34
N LEU A 351 3.27 24.50 12.25
CA LEU A 351 2.56 23.42 12.97
C LEU A 351 2.65 23.51 14.49
N HIS A 352 3.74 24.03 15.08
CA HIS A 352 3.94 24.05 16.54
C HIS A 352 3.60 22.69 17.21
N ASP A 353 2.67 22.68 18.17
CA ASP A 353 2.21 21.49 18.88
C ASP A 353 0.93 20.86 18.28
N ARG A 354 0.51 21.30 17.09
CA ARG A 354 -0.68 20.77 16.39
C ARG A 354 -0.38 19.37 15.87
N PHE A 355 -1.33 18.45 16.05
CA PHE A 355 -1.22 17.06 15.57
C PHE A 355 0.09 16.33 15.93
N PRO A 356 0.44 16.22 17.23
CA PRO A 356 1.72 15.67 17.65
C PRO A 356 1.90 14.22 17.16
N ASN A 357 3.07 13.96 16.56
CA ASN A 357 3.48 12.70 15.93
C ASN A 357 2.71 12.32 14.64
N ILE A 358 1.79 13.14 14.15
CA ILE A 358 1.28 12.98 12.79
C ILE A 358 2.31 13.56 11.82
N GLY A 359 2.51 12.88 10.70
CA GLY A 359 3.54 13.27 9.75
C GLY A 359 3.48 12.49 8.45
N ILE A 360 4.31 12.92 7.52
CA ILE A 360 4.37 12.40 6.15
C ILE A 360 4.97 11.00 6.15
N VAL A 361 4.35 10.10 5.39
CA VAL A 361 4.95 8.85 4.97
C VAL A 361 5.27 9.00 3.49
N PRO A 362 6.55 8.96 3.08
CA PRO A 362 6.89 9.27 1.71
C PRO A 362 6.19 8.28 0.76
N GLY A 363 5.67 8.79 -0.35
CA GLY A 363 5.07 7.99 -1.42
C GLY A 363 6.15 7.34 -2.26
N TRP A 364 6.55 6.12 -1.89
CA TRP A 364 7.57 5.41 -2.64
C TRP A 364 7.00 4.64 -3.84
N GLY A 365 5.69 4.63 -4.06
CA GLY A 365 5.06 3.89 -5.16
C GLY A 365 4.09 4.75 -5.95
N GLY A 366 4.35 4.91 -7.26
CA GLY A 366 3.50 5.70 -8.16
C GLY A 366 3.69 7.22 -8.07
N THR A 367 2.75 7.94 -8.68
CA THR A 367 2.73 9.36 -9.09
C THR A 367 2.69 10.42 -7.98
N ARG A 368 3.32 10.22 -6.82
CA ARG A 368 2.84 10.87 -5.57
C ARG A 368 3.78 11.87 -4.86
N PRO A 369 4.56 12.73 -5.54
CA PRO A 369 5.07 13.91 -4.86
C PRO A 369 3.92 14.91 -4.64
N ARG A 370 3.66 15.24 -3.37
CA ARG A 370 2.78 16.35 -2.98
C ARG A 370 3.63 17.45 -2.35
N GLU A 371 3.28 18.69 -2.63
CA GLU A 371 3.83 19.84 -1.92
C GLU A 371 2.90 20.22 -0.77
N TYR A 372 3.51 20.48 0.38
CA TYR A 372 2.83 20.93 1.59
C TYR A 372 3.33 22.33 1.92
N THR A 373 2.44 23.18 2.42
CA THR A 373 2.77 24.55 2.81
C THR A 373 3.46 24.56 4.18
N LEU A 374 3.00 23.72 5.10
CA LEU A 374 3.60 23.57 6.42
C LEU A 374 4.68 22.48 6.44
N ASP A 375 5.66 22.62 7.33
CA ASP A 375 6.75 21.66 7.51
C ASP A 375 6.31 20.45 8.34
N TRP A 376 5.62 19.50 7.71
CA TRP A 376 5.18 18.26 8.36
C TRP A 376 6.36 17.31 8.65
N PRO A 377 6.47 16.78 9.88
CA PRO A 377 7.55 15.86 10.22
C PRO A 377 7.40 14.53 9.48
N SER A 378 8.49 13.76 9.37
CA SER A 378 8.40 12.38 8.88
C SER A 378 7.77 11.46 9.93
N ALA A 379 6.73 10.74 9.54
CA ALA A 379 6.08 9.68 10.33
C ALA A 379 6.51 8.28 9.89
N TYR A 380 7.45 8.17 8.94
CA TYR A 380 7.82 6.88 8.39
C TYR A 380 8.51 6.00 9.44
N ARG A 381 8.06 4.75 9.53
CA ARG A 381 8.55 3.74 10.48
C ARG A 381 8.43 4.11 11.96
N SER A 382 7.41 4.91 12.32
CA SER A 382 7.20 5.41 13.68
C SER A 382 5.97 4.78 14.36
N TRP A 383 6.18 4.12 15.49
CA TRP A 383 5.09 3.65 16.37
C TRP A 383 4.30 4.80 17.00
N PRO A 384 4.93 5.88 17.54
CA PRO A 384 4.19 7.04 18.03
C PRO A 384 3.26 7.63 16.98
N ALA A 385 3.70 7.69 15.71
CA ALA A 385 2.87 8.18 14.61
C ALA A 385 1.70 7.25 14.30
N MET A 386 1.91 5.93 14.30
CA MET A 386 0.82 4.95 14.12
C MET A 386 -0.27 5.10 15.18
N PHE A 387 0.10 5.25 16.45
CA PHE A 387 -0.86 5.46 17.53
C PHE A 387 -1.54 6.83 17.46
N ALA A 388 -0.82 7.88 17.05
CA ALA A 388 -1.41 9.20 16.82
C ALA A 388 -2.43 9.18 15.68
N ALA A 389 -2.10 8.53 14.57
CA ALA A 389 -3.02 8.32 13.45
C ALA A 389 -4.26 7.51 13.88
N GLY A 390 -4.06 6.53 14.75
CA GLY A 390 -5.13 5.79 15.40
C GLY A 390 -6.14 6.67 16.13
N ARG A 391 -5.66 7.57 16.99
CA ARG A 391 -6.49 8.54 17.73
C ARG A 391 -7.20 9.53 16.80
N LEU A 392 -6.50 10.01 15.77
CA LEU A 392 -7.09 10.89 14.76
C LEU A 392 -8.27 10.20 14.04
N VAL A 393 -8.08 8.95 13.64
CA VAL A 393 -9.13 8.15 12.99
C VAL A 393 -10.26 7.81 13.96
N GLU A 394 -9.97 7.58 15.24
CA GLU A 394 -11.01 7.41 16.25
C GLU A 394 -11.92 8.64 16.34
N THR A 395 -11.35 9.85 16.31
CA THR A 395 -12.14 11.10 16.22
C THR A 395 -12.98 11.14 14.95
N MET A 396 -12.43 10.74 13.79
CA MET A 396 -13.20 10.65 12.54
C MET A 396 -14.36 9.67 12.65
N VAL A 397 -14.11 8.46 13.15
CA VAL A 397 -15.12 7.40 13.31
C VAL A 397 -16.23 7.85 14.25
N ASN A 398 -15.88 8.48 15.37
CA ASN A 398 -16.87 9.02 16.30
C ASN A 398 -17.71 10.11 15.64
N TYR A 399 -17.10 11.01 14.88
CA TYR A 399 -17.83 12.06 14.18
C TYR A 399 -18.76 11.49 13.09
N LEU A 400 -18.26 10.57 12.26
CA LEU A 400 -19.05 9.88 11.23
C LEU A 400 -20.29 9.17 11.79
N ASN A 401 -20.20 8.63 13.01
CA ASN A 401 -21.28 7.87 13.63
C ASN A 401 -22.26 8.71 14.47
N THR A 402 -21.87 9.92 14.90
CA THR A 402 -22.66 10.70 15.88
C THR A 402 -23.09 12.07 15.38
N ALA A 403 -22.48 12.58 14.30
CA ALA A 403 -22.85 13.89 13.74
C ALA A 403 -24.29 13.86 13.23
N VAL A 404 -25.01 14.94 13.51
CA VAL A 404 -26.38 15.16 13.03
C VAL A 404 -26.48 16.43 12.22
N ASP A 405 -27.37 16.44 11.23
CA ASP A 405 -27.72 17.63 10.44
C ASP A 405 -28.62 18.60 11.23
N SER A 406 -29.06 19.68 10.58
CA SER A 406 -29.95 20.68 11.19
C SER A 406 -31.32 20.13 11.58
N ASP A 407 -31.74 19.00 11.00
CA ASP A 407 -33.01 18.33 11.29
C ASP A 407 -32.86 17.26 12.39
N GLY A 408 -31.65 17.09 12.94
CA GLY A 408 -31.34 16.07 13.94
C GLY A 408 -31.21 14.65 13.39
N LYS A 409 -31.10 14.47 12.06
CA LYS A 409 -30.84 13.18 11.42
C LYS A 409 -29.34 12.93 11.33
N PRO A 410 -28.88 11.67 11.24
CA PRO A 410 -27.46 11.38 11.00
C PRO A 410 -26.96 12.13 9.77
N LYS A 411 -25.88 12.89 9.94
CA LYS A 411 -25.30 13.72 8.87
C LYS A 411 -24.74 12.84 7.75
N PHE A 412 -24.08 11.74 8.12
CA PHE A 412 -23.41 10.84 7.19
C PHE A 412 -24.19 9.54 7.00
N ALA A 413 -24.10 8.98 5.79
CA ALA A 413 -24.59 7.64 5.54
C ALA A 413 -23.78 6.59 6.32
N SER A 414 -24.45 5.55 6.81
CA SER A 414 -23.81 4.42 7.49
C SER A 414 -22.81 3.72 6.58
N MET A 415 -21.77 3.13 7.17
CA MET A 415 -20.73 2.40 6.45
C MET A 415 -21.34 1.22 5.69
N PRO A 416 -21.14 1.11 4.37
CA PRO A 416 -21.55 -0.07 3.62
C PRO A 416 -20.67 -1.26 4.00
N LEU A 417 -21.29 -2.43 4.14
CA LEU A 417 -20.61 -3.71 4.24
C LEU A 417 -20.58 -4.37 2.87
N ALA A 418 -19.52 -5.12 2.59
CA ALA A 418 -19.35 -5.87 1.35
C ALA A 418 -20.59 -6.74 0.98
N GLY A 419 -21.27 -7.30 1.97
CA GLY A 419 -22.49 -8.10 1.78
C GLY A 419 -23.78 -7.31 1.48
N GLY A 420 -23.70 -5.99 1.26
CA GLY A 420 -24.83 -5.11 0.96
C GLY A 420 -25.60 -4.59 2.19
N GLN A 421 -25.17 -4.96 3.40
CA GLN A 421 -25.69 -4.42 4.65
C GLN A 421 -24.98 -3.10 5.02
N THR A 422 -25.41 -2.45 6.10
CA THR A 422 -24.71 -1.29 6.66
C THR A 422 -24.38 -1.50 8.13
N ALA A 423 -23.36 -0.80 8.62
CA ALA A 423 -22.91 -0.81 10.00
C ALA A 423 -22.40 0.57 10.43
N PRO A 424 -22.17 0.82 11.73
CA PRO A 424 -21.38 1.96 12.16
C PRO A 424 -20.01 1.98 11.48
N TRP A 425 -19.50 3.17 11.20
CA TRP A 425 -18.15 3.37 10.70
C TRP A 425 -17.13 2.76 11.65
N THR A 426 -16.11 2.13 11.07
CA THR A 426 -14.97 1.54 11.78
C THR A 426 -13.69 2.17 11.26
N ALA A 427 -12.61 2.09 12.04
CA ALA A 427 -11.29 2.56 11.59
C ALA A 427 -10.83 1.86 10.31
N ARG A 428 -11.22 0.59 10.12
CA ARG A 428 -10.95 -0.15 8.89
C ARG A 428 -11.69 0.44 7.70
N GLY A 429 -12.98 0.76 7.83
CA GLY A 429 -13.75 1.42 6.77
C GLY A 429 -13.17 2.78 6.38
N VAL A 430 -12.82 3.59 7.39
CA VAL A 430 -12.15 4.89 7.19
C VAL A 430 -10.80 4.71 6.48
N GLN A 431 -9.98 3.74 6.90
CA GLN A 431 -8.70 3.44 6.26
C GLN A 431 -8.87 3.14 4.76
N LEU A 432 -9.86 2.35 4.37
CA LEU A 432 -10.05 1.98 2.96
C LEU A 432 -10.43 3.21 2.12
N VAL A 433 -11.26 4.11 2.65
CA VAL A 433 -11.57 5.39 1.99
C VAL A 433 -10.32 6.24 1.84
N LEU A 434 -9.60 6.50 2.94
CA LEU A 434 -8.36 7.31 2.91
C LEU A 434 -7.29 6.72 2.00
N PHE A 435 -7.20 5.38 1.94
CA PHE A 435 -6.26 4.68 1.07
C PHE A 435 -6.59 4.83 -0.43
N SER A 436 -7.87 4.86 -0.78
CA SER A 436 -8.34 5.10 -2.16
C SER A 436 -8.18 6.57 -2.55
N ASP A 437 -8.50 7.47 -1.62
CA ASP A 437 -8.44 8.92 -1.82
C ASP A 437 -7.01 9.47 -1.93
N GLY A 438 -6.04 8.84 -1.26
CA GLY A 438 -4.63 9.20 -1.44
C GLY A 438 -3.99 8.70 -2.74
N TYR A 439 -4.76 8.17 -3.70
CA TYR A 439 -4.31 7.67 -5.02
C TYR A 439 -4.37 8.74 -6.09
#